data_AF-A0A377LUL9-F1
#
_entry.id   AF-A0A377LUL9-F1
#
_cell.length_a   1.000
_cell.length_b   1.000
_cell.length_c   1.000
_cell.angle_alpha   90.00
_cell.angle_beta   90.00
_cell.angle_gamma   90.00
#
_symmetry.space_group_name_H-M   'P 1'
#
loop_
_entity.id
_entity.type
_entity.pdbx_description
1 polymer ?
#
loop_
_entity_poly.entity_id
_entity_poly.type
_entity_poly.pdbx_seq_one_letter_code
_entity_poly.pdbx_strand_id
1 'polypeptide(L)'
;MTDVTVKSLAAEIQTSVDRLVQQFADAGIPKTADDSVTANEKQTLLAHLNREHGSAPDKLTLQRKTRSTLNIPGTGGKSKSVQIEVRKTRTFVKRDPQEAERLAAEEQAQREAEEQAQREAEATAKREAELKAEREAAEKAKRDASEKVKREAAEKDKVSNQQTDEMTKTAQAEKARREMKLPN
;
A
#
# COMPACT_ATOMS: atom_id res chain seq x y z
N MET A 1 -27.77 39.11 -33.02
CA MET A 1 -27.82 39.59 -31.62
C MET A 1 -29.27 39.62 -31.20
N THR A 2 -29.58 39.06 -30.03
CA THR A 2 -30.93 39.09 -29.44
C THR A 2 -30.84 39.91 -28.17
N ASP A 3 -31.33 41.14 -28.24
CA ASP A 3 -31.47 42.00 -27.06
C ASP A 3 -32.69 41.52 -26.25
N VAL A 4 -32.52 41.36 -24.94
CA VAL A 4 -33.56 40.86 -24.03
C VAL A 4 -33.79 41.93 -22.96
N THR A 5 -35.04 42.27 -22.69
CA THR A 5 -35.37 43.25 -21.65
C THR A 5 -35.07 42.69 -20.26
N VAL A 6 -34.73 43.57 -19.32
CA VAL A 6 -34.44 43.19 -17.93
C VAL A 6 -35.62 42.41 -17.30
N LYS A 7 -36.86 42.82 -17.58
CA LYS A 7 -38.08 42.10 -17.14
C LYS A 7 -38.16 40.66 -17.67
N SER A 8 -37.87 40.45 -18.94
CA SER A 8 -37.90 39.11 -19.54
C SER A 8 -36.76 38.23 -18.99
N LEU A 9 -35.58 38.82 -18.81
CA LEU A 9 -34.42 38.12 -18.24
C LEU A 9 -34.67 37.71 -16.78
N ALA A 10 -35.28 38.59 -15.98
CA ALA A 10 -35.65 38.32 -14.60
C ALA A 10 -36.66 37.16 -14.49
N ALA A 11 -37.67 37.13 -15.37
CA ALA A 11 -38.65 36.05 -15.44
C ALA A 11 -38.02 34.71 -15.83
N GLU A 12 -37.08 34.71 -16.77
CA GLU A 12 -36.35 33.51 -17.21
C GLU A 12 -35.49 32.91 -16.09
N ILE A 13 -34.77 33.77 -15.35
CA ILE A 13 -33.86 33.35 -14.27
C ILE A 13 -34.61 33.20 -12.93
N GLN A 14 -35.91 33.49 -12.89
CA GLN A 14 -36.75 33.44 -11.68
C GLN A 14 -36.20 34.31 -10.53
N THR A 15 -35.72 35.51 -10.88
CA THR A 15 -35.22 36.50 -9.92
C THR A 15 -36.08 37.76 -9.95
N SER A 16 -36.11 38.53 -8.87
CA SER A 16 -36.86 39.79 -8.88
C SER A 16 -36.16 40.82 -9.77
N VAL A 17 -36.94 41.65 -10.46
CA VAL A 17 -36.43 42.72 -11.33
C VAL A 17 -35.52 43.66 -10.55
N ASP A 18 -35.91 44.03 -9.33
CA ASP A 18 -35.11 44.91 -8.46
C ASP A 18 -33.75 44.30 -8.11
N ARG A 19 -33.69 42.98 -7.86
CA ARG A 19 -32.43 42.28 -7.59
C ARG A 19 -31.52 42.30 -8.81
N LEU A 20 -32.08 42.06 -9.98
CA LEU A 20 -31.31 42.02 -11.22
C LEU A 20 -30.77 43.42 -11.57
N VAL A 21 -31.58 44.46 -11.39
CA VAL A 21 -31.16 45.87 -11.53
C VAL A 21 -30.03 46.21 -10.56
N GLN A 22 -30.14 45.78 -9.30
CA GLN A 22 -29.09 45.97 -8.31
C GLN A 22 -27.79 45.27 -8.73
N GLN A 23 -27.85 44.01 -9.18
CA GLN A 23 -26.67 43.26 -9.63
C GLN A 23 -26.01 43.89 -10.86
N PHE A 24 -26.79 44.45 -11.77
CA PHE A 24 -26.25 45.21 -12.91
C PHE A 24 -25.53 46.48 -12.44
N ALA A 25 -26.09 47.20 -11.47
CA ALA A 25 -25.44 48.37 -10.87
C ALA A 25 -24.14 47.99 -10.15
N ASP A 26 -24.13 46.89 -9.40
CA ASP A 26 -22.93 46.36 -8.73
C ASP A 26 -21.86 45.93 -9.75
N ALA A 27 -22.27 45.39 -10.90
CA ALA A 27 -21.39 45.07 -12.02
C ALA A 27 -20.93 46.32 -12.84
N GLY A 28 -21.33 47.53 -12.44
CA GLY A 28 -20.94 48.79 -13.08
C GLY A 28 -21.75 49.18 -14.32
N ILE A 29 -22.89 48.53 -14.55
CA ILE A 29 -23.78 48.78 -15.69
C ILE A 29 -25.14 49.28 -15.15
N PRO A 30 -25.36 50.59 -14.97
CA PRO A 30 -26.62 51.09 -14.48
C PRO A 30 -27.73 50.85 -15.52
N LYS A 31 -28.73 50.03 -15.17
CA LYS A 31 -29.89 49.71 -16.00
C LYS A 31 -31.17 49.84 -15.19
N THR A 32 -32.26 50.14 -15.87
CA THR A 32 -33.61 50.21 -15.28
C THR A 32 -34.45 49.00 -15.72
N ALA A 33 -35.63 48.83 -15.12
CA ALA A 33 -36.50 47.69 -15.38
C ALA A 33 -36.95 47.55 -16.85
N ASP A 34 -36.99 48.66 -17.58
CA ASP A 34 -37.47 48.73 -18.98
C ASP A 34 -36.34 48.69 -20.01
N ASP A 35 -35.08 48.70 -19.57
CA ASP A 35 -33.94 48.68 -20.47
C ASP A 35 -33.70 47.30 -21.08
N SER A 36 -33.02 47.31 -22.23
CA SER A 36 -32.53 46.11 -22.92
C SER A 36 -31.12 45.75 -22.45
N VAL A 37 -30.88 44.43 -22.34
CA VAL A 37 -29.60 43.83 -21.98
C VAL A 37 -28.99 43.15 -23.21
N THR A 38 -27.80 43.59 -23.57
CA THR A 38 -26.98 43.02 -24.65
C THR A 38 -26.24 41.77 -24.19
N ALA A 39 -25.75 40.96 -25.14
CA ALA A 39 -24.99 39.76 -24.82
C ALA A 39 -23.70 40.04 -24.01
N ASN A 40 -23.02 41.15 -24.29
CA ASN A 40 -21.81 41.56 -23.57
C ASN A 40 -22.13 41.91 -22.11
N GLU A 41 -23.22 42.65 -21.86
CA GLU A 41 -23.65 43.02 -20.51
C GLU A 41 -24.04 41.78 -19.69
N LYS A 42 -24.70 40.79 -20.31
CA LYS A 42 -24.97 39.48 -19.67
C LYS A 42 -23.69 38.78 -19.25
N GLN A 43 -22.66 38.76 -20.11
CA GLN A 43 -21.39 38.14 -19.78
C GLN A 43 -20.68 38.86 -18.62
N THR A 44 -20.71 40.20 -18.59
CA THR A 44 -20.16 40.99 -17.48
C THR A 44 -20.87 40.70 -16.16
N LEU A 45 -22.21 40.65 -16.17
CA LEU A 45 -23.01 40.25 -15.01
C LEU A 45 -22.63 38.84 -14.53
N LEU A 46 -22.52 37.87 -15.44
CA LEU A 46 -22.11 36.50 -15.09
C LEU A 46 -20.69 36.46 -14.51
N ALA A 47 -19.75 37.24 -15.05
CA ALA A 47 -18.39 37.32 -14.51
C ALA A 47 -18.40 37.90 -13.08
N HIS A 48 -19.20 38.92 -12.82
CA HIS A 48 -19.38 39.51 -11.48
C HIS A 48 -19.98 38.48 -10.51
N LEU A 49 -21.09 37.86 -10.87
CA LEU A 49 -21.75 36.86 -10.04
C LEU A 49 -20.86 35.64 -9.78
N ASN A 50 -20.09 35.19 -10.76
CA ASN A 50 -19.11 34.11 -10.57
C ASN A 50 -17.95 34.54 -9.67
N ARG A 51 -17.58 35.82 -9.65
CA ARG A 51 -16.56 36.33 -8.73
C ARG A 51 -17.08 36.41 -7.29
N GLU A 52 -18.32 36.89 -7.10
CA GLU A 52 -18.94 37.01 -5.78
C GLU A 52 -19.40 35.66 -5.20
N HIS A 53 -20.06 34.83 -6.01
CA HIS A 53 -20.61 33.54 -5.59
C HIS A 53 -19.67 32.35 -5.82
N GLY A 54 -18.72 32.46 -6.75
CA GLY A 54 -17.63 31.49 -6.92
C GLY A 54 -16.50 31.65 -5.90
N SER A 55 -16.59 32.67 -5.04
CA SER A 55 -15.80 32.79 -3.82
C SER A 55 -16.27 31.77 -2.77
N ALA A 56 -16.15 30.47 -3.10
CA ALA A 56 -16.08 29.43 -2.08
C ALA A 56 -15.02 29.85 -1.05
N PRO A 57 -15.30 29.70 0.25
CA PRO A 57 -14.46 30.26 1.30
C PRO A 57 -13.00 29.87 1.10
N ASP A 58 -12.08 30.83 1.25
CA ASP A 58 -10.63 30.61 1.11
C ASP A 58 -10.13 29.46 1.98
N LYS A 59 -10.86 29.14 3.04
CA LYS A 59 -10.58 28.07 3.99
C LYS A 59 -11.80 27.16 4.18
N LEU A 60 -11.66 25.90 3.78
CA LEU A 60 -12.63 24.83 4.01
C LEU A 60 -12.10 23.87 5.08
N THR A 61 -12.74 23.82 6.25
CA THR A 61 -12.38 22.86 7.30
C THR A 61 -13.29 21.63 7.26
N LEU A 62 -12.72 20.47 6.95
CA LEU A 62 -13.38 19.18 7.03
C LEU A 62 -13.14 18.54 8.41
N GLN A 63 -14.21 18.18 9.10
CA GLN A 63 -14.17 17.53 10.40
C GLN A 63 -14.53 16.06 10.26
N ARG A 64 -13.68 15.16 10.76
CA ARG A 64 -13.97 13.71 10.80
C ARG A 64 -14.01 13.23 12.24
N LYS A 65 -15.10 12.54 12.60
CA LYS A 65 -15.26 11.87 13.89
C LYS A 65 -15.09 10.37 13.68
N THR A 66 -14.26 9.75 14.51
CA THR A 66 -14.07 8.29 14.50
C THR A 66 -14.18 7.80 15.93
N ARG A 67 -15.07 6.84 16.17
CA ARG A 67 -15.28 6.22 17.47
C ARG A 67 -14.61 4.85 17.50
N SER A 68 -13.91 4.54 18.57
CA SER A 68 -13.31 3.24 18.84
C SER A 68 -13.54 2.87 20.29
N THR A 69 -13.70 1.59 20.59
CA THR A 69 -13.83 1.10 21.97
C THR A 69 -12.51 0.49 22.40
N LEU A 70 -11.89 1.04 23.44
CA LEU A 70 -10.68 0.49 24.03
C LEU A 70 -11.04 -0.38 25.24
N ASN A 71 -10.60 -1.63 25.21
CA ASN A 71 -10.74 -2.55 26.33
C ASN A 71 -9.51 -2.45 27.22
N ILE A 72 -9.72 -2.04 28.47
CA ILE A 72 -8.65 -1.90 29.46
C ILE A 72 -8.72 -3.12 30.40
N PRO A 73 -7.65 -3.93 30.50
CA PRO A 73 -7.58 -5.00 31.47
C PRO A 73 -7.49 -4.40 32.89
N GLY A 74 -8.48 -4.69 33.74
CA GLY A 74 -8.48 -4.25 35.14
C GLY A 74 -7.85 -5.27 36.08
N THR A 75 -7.23 -4.79 37.15
CA THR A 75 -6.75 -5.64 38.25
C THR A 75 -7.91 -6.44 38.84
N GLY A 76 -7.79 -7.78 38.82
CA GLY A 76 -8.83 -8.69 39.33
C GLY A 76 -9.75 -9.30 38.27
N GLY A 77 -9.34 -9.33 36.99
CA GLY A 77 -10.03 -10.11 35.93
C GLY A 77 -11.27 -9.46 35.32
N LYS A 78 -11.62 -8.24 35.73
CA LYS A 78 -12.74 -7.47 35.17
C LYS A 78 -12.21 -6.45 34.15
N SER A 79 -12.55 -6.62 32.88
CA SER A 79 -12.21 -5.65 31.83
C SER A 79 -13.24 -4.51 31.79
N LYS A 80 -12.77 -3.28 31.60
CA LYS A 80 -13.62 -2.11 31.35
C LYS A 80 -13.47 -1.68 29.90
N SER A 81 -14.58 -1.46 29.21
CA SER A 81 -14.57 -0.87 27.88
C SER A 81 -14.81 0.63 27.98
N VAL A 82 -13.95 1.41 27.32
CA VAL A 82 -14.05 2.87 27.23
C VAL A 82 -14.26 3.25 25.78
N GLN A 83 -15.33 3.98 25.48
CA GLN A 83 -15.57 4.47 24.13
C GLN A 83 -14.79 5.78 23.92
N ILE A 84 -13.86 5.75 22.98
CA ILE A 84 -12.98 6.86 22.60
C ILE A 84 -13.50 7.46 21.30
N GLU A 85 -13.83 8.75 21.30
CA GLU A 85 -14.10 9.51 20.08
C GLU A 85 -12.88 10.36 19.73
N VAL A 86 -12.24 10.08 18.60
CA VAL A 86 -11.19 10.91 18.04
C VAL A 86 -11.81 11.87 17.03
N ARG A 87 -11.52 13.16 17.19
CA ARG A 87 -11.94 14.22 16.26
C ARG A 87 -10.71 14.70 15.50
N LYS A 88 -10.69 14.51 14.17
CA LYS A 88 -9.64 15.03 13.30
C LYS A 88 -10.19 16.20 12.50
N THR A 89 -9.40 17.27 12.45
CA THR A 89 -9.68 18.45 11.63
C THR A 89 -8.74 18.39 10.42
N ARG A 90 -9.25 18.64 9.20
CA ARG A 90 -8.42 18.88 8.01
C ARG A 90 -8.83 20.21 7.41
N THR A 91 -7.88 21.11 7.23
CA THR A 91 -8.13 22.44 6.68
C THR A 91 -7.58 22.49 5.28
N PHE A 92 -8.45 22.72 4.30
CA PHE A 92 -8.09 22.98 2.91
C PHE A 92 -8.14 24.48 2.67
N VAL A 93 -7.07 25.03 2.08
CA VAL A 93 -7.01 26.43 1.68
C VAL A 93 -7.04 26.45 0.15
N LYS A 94 -7.84 27.35 -0.43
CA LYS A 94 -7.93 27.55 -1.88
C LYS A 94 -6.61 28.16 -2.35
N ARG A 95 -5.70 27.32 -2.86
CA ARG A 95 -4.37 27.73 -3.31
C ARG A 95 -4.39 28.14 -4.77
N ASP A 96 -3.51 29.07 -5.12
CA ASP A 96 -3.30 29.46 -6.51
C ASP A 96 -2.89 28.25 -7.36
N PRO A 97 -3.38 28.15 -8.60
CA PRO A 97 -3.20 26.97 -9.45
C PRO A 97 -1.71 26.64 -9.69
N GLN A 98 -0.84 27.66 -9.76
CA GLN A 98 0.61 27.45 -9.92
C GLN A 98 1.28 26.85 -8.67
N GLU A 99 0.80 27.19 -7.47
CA GLU A 99 1.34 26.63 -6.23
C GLU A 99 0.83 25.21 -6.00
N ALA A 100 -0.42 24.94 -6.39
CA ALA A 100 -1.01 23.61 -6.38
C ALA A 100 -0.27 22.64 -7.31
N GLU A 101 0.15 23.11 -8.50
CA GLU A 101 0.89 22.30 -9.47
C GLU A 101 2.31 21.97 -8.97
N ARG A 102 2.98 22.93 -8.31
CA ARG A 102 4.29 22.69 -7.68
C ARG A 102 4.22 21.68 -6.53
N LEU A 103 3.22 21.78 -5.67
CA LEU A 103 3.01 20.83 -4.56
C LEU A 103 2.60 19.45 -5.06
N ALA A 104 1.78 19.37 -6.12
CA ALA A 104 1.43 18.09 -6.74
C ALA A 104 2.66 17.40 -7.35
N ALA A 105 3.54 18.16 -8.01
CA ALA A 105 4.81 17.63 -8.53
C ALA A 105 5.75 17.17 -7.40
N GLU A 106 5.82 17.91 -6.29
CA GLU A 106 6.62 17.51 -5.12
C GLU A 106 6.04 16.26 -4.43
N GLU A 107 4.73 16.16 -4.28
CA GLU A 107 4.07 14.98 -3.72
C GLU A 107 4.22 13.75 -4.63
N GLN A 108 4.17 13.93 -5.95
CA GLN A 108 4.45 12.86 -6.90
C GLN A 108 5.91 12.41 -6.82
N ALA A 109 6.87 13.34 -6.77
CA ALA A 109 8.28 13.02 -6.61
C ALA A 109 8.57 12.25 -5.30
N GLN A 110 7.91 12.65 -4.20
CA GLN A 110 8.03 11.93 -2.92
C GLN A 110 7.45 10.52 -3.00
N ARG A 111 6.27 10.34 -3.61
CA ARG A 111 5.66 9.02 -3.79
C ARG A 111 6.50 8.12 -4.68
N GLU A 112 7.05 8.63 -5.77
CA GLU A 112 7.93 7.88 -6.67
C GLU A 112 9.22 7.47 -5.97
N ALA A 113 9.82 8.35 -5.17
CA ALA A 113 11.01 8.04 -4.37
C ALA A 113 10.71 6.97 -3.30
N GLU A 114 9.56 7.06 -2.62
CA GLU A 114 9.14 6.08 -1.63
C GLU A 114 8.86 4.71 -2.28
N GLU A 115 8.20 4.69 -3.43
CA GLU A 115 7.93 3.46 -4.16
C GLU A 115 9.20 2.81 -4.71
N GLN A 116 10.16 3.61 -5.22
CA GLN A 116 11.46 3.11 -5.64
C GLN A 116 12.23 2.49 -4.46
N ALA A 117 12.27 3.18 -3.31
CA ALA A 117 12.91 2.66 -2.12
C ALA A 117 12.26 1.35 -1.64
N GLN A 118 10.94 1.23 -1.71
CA GLN A 118 10.22 -0.01 -1.37
C GLN A 118 10.56 -1.14 -2.36
N ARG A 119 10.59 -0.86 -3.67
CA ARG A 119 10.95 -1.86 -4.68
C ARG A 119 12.39 -2.33 -4.54
N GLU A 120 13.32 -1.44 -4.23
CA GLU A 120 14.74 -1.80 -3.98
C GLU A 120 14.89 -2.64 -2.71
N ALA A 121 14.19 -2.28 -1.63
CA ALA A 121 14.15 -3.07 -0.40
C ALA A 121 13.56 -4.47 -0.63
N GLU A 122 12.49 -4.58 -1.41
CA GLU A 122 11.88 -5.87 -1.73
C GLU A 122 12.80 -6.73 -2.64
N ALA A 123 13.43 -6.12 -3.63
CA ALA A 123 14.35 -6.81 -4.54
C ALA A 123 15.61 -7.32 -3.82
N THR A 124 16.16 -6.51 -2.90
CA THR A 124 17.30 -6.92 -2.06
C THR A 124 16.94 -8.05 -1.12
N ALA A 125 15.78 -7.98 -0.45
CA ALA A 125 15.27 -9.05 0.41
C ALA A 125 15.06 -10.36 -0.35
N LYS A 126 14.50 -10.31 -1.58
CA LYS A 126 14.33 -11.50 -2.43
C LYS A 126 15.66 -12.13 -2.82
N ARG A 127 16.65 -11.32 -3.24
CA ARG A 127 18.00 -11.83 -3.60
C ARG A 127 18.72 -12.45 -2.41
N GLU A 128 18.63 -11.86 -1.22
CA GLU A 128 19.21 -12.45 -0.01
C GLU A 128 18.54 -13.78 0.37
N ALA A 129 17.21 -13.86 0.26
CA ALA A 129 16.48 -15.10 0.51
C ALA A 129 16.87 -16.21 -0.47
N GLU A 130 17.03 -15.89 -1.77
CA GLU A 130 17.42 -16.84 -2.80
C GLU A 130 18.86 -17.34 -2.62
N LEU A 131 19.81 -16.43 -2.36
CA LEU A 131 21.20 -16.80 -2.05
C LEU A 131 21.32 -17.65 -0.78
N LYS A 132 20.49 -17.37 0.23
CA LYS A 132 20.47 -18.18 1.46
C LYS A 132 19.92 -19.57 1.19
N ALA A 133 18.84 -19.68 0.42
CA ALA A 133 18.26 -20.97 0.03
C ALA A 133 19.22 -21.81 -0.83
N GLU A 134 19.94 -21.20 -1.77
CA GLU A 134 20.93 -21.88 -2.61
C GLU A 134 22.11 -22.39 -1.76
N ARG A 135 22.60 -21.58 -0.81
CA ARG A 135 23.67 -22.00 0.11
C ARG A 135 23.23 -23.15 1.01
N GLU A 136 22.02 -23.10 1.57
CA GLU A 136 21.48 -24.18 2.41
C GLU A 136 21.27 -25.47 1.60
N ALA A 137 20.79 -25.37 0.36
CA ALA A 137 20.64 -26.51 -0.55
C ALA A 137 22.00 -27.13 -0.92
N ALA A 138 22.99 -26.30 -1.26
CA ALA A 138 24.35 -26.76 -1.59
C ALA A 138 25.05 -27.40 -0.39
N GLU A 139 24.88 -26.85 0.82
CA GLU A 139 25.45 -27.43 2.03
C GLU A 139 24.79 -28.77 2.38
N LYS A 140 23.47 -28.85 2.26
CA LYS A 140 22.73 -30.10 2.48
C LYS A 140 23.17 -31.19 1.49
N ALA A 141 23.29 -30.85 0.20
CA ALA A 141 23.79 -31.79 -0.81
C ALA A 141 25.22 -32.29 -0.51
N LYS A 142 26.11 -31.41 -0.02
CA LYS A 142 27.46 -31.80 0.41
C LYS A 142 27.43 -32.73 1.63
N ARG A 143 26.57 -32.46 2.62
CA ARG A 143 26.42 -33.33 3.80
C ARG A 143 25.88 -34.70 3.41
N ASP A 144 24.80 -34.76 2.62
CA ASP A 144 24.20 -36.01 2.15
C ASP A 144 25.20 -36.85 1.32
N ALA A 145 25.98 -36.21 0.44
CA ALA A 145 27.03 -36.90 -0.32
C ALA A 145 28.14 -37.44 0.59
N SER A 146 28.59 -36.63 1.57
CA SER A 146 29.63 -37.07 2.53
C SER A 146 29.14 -38.21 3.43
N GLU A 147 27.87 -38.19 3.81
CA GLU A 147 27.27 -39.22 4.65
C GLU A 147 27.07 -40.53 3.87
N LYS A 148 26.66 -40.43 2.60
CA LYS A 148 26.54 -41.60 1.73
C LYS A 148 27.90 -42.29 1.52
N VAL A 149 28.97 -41.53 1.27
CA VAL A 149 30.33 -42.08 1.16
C VAL A 149 30.78 -42.74 2.47
N LYS A 150 30.50 -42.13 3.63
CA LYS A 150 30.82 -42.73 4.93
C LYS A 150 30.02 -44.02 5.20
N ARG A 151 28.73 -44.06 4.84
CA ARG A 151 27.89 -45.25 4.98
C ARG A 151 28.35 -46.38 4.06
N GLU A 152 28.64 -46.09 2.79
CA GLU A 152 29.17 -47.07 1.84
C GLU A 152 30.55 -47.62 2.26
N ALA A 153 31.42 -46.77 2.82
CA ALA A 153 32.70 -47.21 3.38
C ALA A 153 32.52 -48.11 4.61
N ALA A 154 31.64 -47.73 5.54
CA ALA A 154 31.34 -48.52 6.74
C ALA A 154 30.64 -49.86 6.42
N GLU A 155 29.83 -49.92 5.36
CA GLU A 155 29.20 -51.16 4.89
C GLU A 155 30.22 -52.11 4.26
N LYS A 156 31.12 -51.60 3.40
CA LYS A 156 32.20 -52.40 2.82
C LYS A 156 33.14 -52.96 3.88
N ASP A 157 33.46 -52.17 4.91
CA ASP A 157 34.31 -52.61 6.02
C ASP A 157 33.65 -53.75 6.83
N LYS A 158 32.35 -53.63 7.13
CA LYS A 158 31.58 -54.69 7.80
C LYS A 158 31.49 -55.98 6.99
N VAL A 159 31.22 -55.88 5.68
CA VAL A 159 31.13 -57.05 4.79
C VAL A 159 32.49 -57.75 4.65
N SER A 160 33.58 -56.98 4.55
CA SER A 160 34.94 -57.53 4.50
C SER A 160 35.30 -58.27 5.80
N ASN A 161 35.01 -57.70 6.97
CA ASN A 161 35.28 -58.35 8.26
C ASN A 161 34.45 -59.63 8.45
N GLN A 162 33.17 -59.63 8.05
CA GLN A 162 32.33 -60.83 8.10
C GLN A 162 32.85 -61.96 7.20
N GLN A 163 33.32 -61.63 5.99
CA GLN A 163 33.91 -62.63 5.10
C GLN A 163 35.21 -63.23 5.65
N THR A 164 36.06 -62.43 6.31
CA THR A 164 37.27 -62.94 6.95
C THR A 164 36.96 -63.80 8.18
N ASP A 165 35.93 -63.45 8.96
CA ASP A 165 35.47 -64.27 10.09
C ASP A 165 34.84 -65.60 9.64
N GLU A 166 34.06 -65.61 8.56
CA GLU A 166 33.49 -66.87 8.04
C GLU A 166 34.56 -67.78 7.40
N MET A 167 35.54 -67.23 6.69
CA MET A 167 36.66 -68.00 6.14
C MET A 167 37.54 -68.61 7.23
N THR A 168 37.80 -67.87 8.32
CA THR A 168 38.59 -68.40 9.43
C THR A 168 37.82 -69.48 10.21
N LYS A 169 36.51 -69.29 10.41
CA LYS A 169 35.65 -70.27 11.08
C LYS A 169 35.46 -71.57 10.27
N THR A 170 35.35 -71.47 8.95
CA THR A 170 35.26 -72.64 8.06
C THR A 170 36.60 -73.40 7.98
N ALA A 171 37.73 -72.70 7.91
CA ALA A 171 39.06 -73.30 7.96
C ALA A 171 39.33 -74.02 9.30
N GLN A 172 38.89 -73.44 10.43
CA GLN A 172 38.99 -74.08 11.74
C GLN A 172 38.07 -75.32 11.85
N ALA A 173 36.85 -75.25 11.31
CA ALA A 173 35.92 -76.38 11.29
C ALA A 173 36.41 -77.54 10.40
N GLU A 174 37.05 -77.23 9.26
CA GLU A 174 37.66 -78.24 8.39
C GLU A 174 38.86 -78.91 9.08
N LYS A 175 39.72 -78.12 9.75
CA LYS A 175 40.85 -78.64 10.52
C LYS A 175 40.39 -79.56 11.65
N ALA A 176 39.36 -79.18 12.41
CA ALA A 176 38.77 -80.01 13.46
C ALA A 176 38.13 -81.31 12.93
N ARG A 177 37.45 -81.25 11.76
CA ARG A 177 36.92 -82.45 11.09
C ARG A 177 38.02 -83.40 10.63
N ARG A 178 39.16 -82.87 10.18
CA ARG A 178 40.30 -83.67 9.73
C ARG A 178 40.99 -84.38 10.88
N GLU A 179 41.10 -83.73 12.04
CA GLU A 179 41.60 -84.33 13.27
C GLU A 179 40.66 -85.42 13.84
N MET A 180 39.34 -85.24 13.73
CA MET A 180 38.36 -86.29 14.13
C MET A 180 38.31 -87.51 13.20
N LYS A 181 38.82 -87.42 11.96
CA LYS A 181 38.74 -88.50 10.96
C LYS A 181 40.01 -89.37 10.89
N LEU A 182 40.96 -89.17 11.80
CA LEU A 182 42.08 -90.08 12.01
C LEU A 182 41.66 -91.17 13.02
N PRO A 183 41.39 -92.41 12.60
CA PRO A 183 41.20 -93.51 13.54
C PRO A 183 42.55 -93.90 14.16
N ASN A 184 42.48 -94.33 15.42
CA ASN A 184 43.55 -94.94 16.21
C ASN A 184 43.93 -96.31 15.65
#